data_AF-A0A956IAL2-F1
#
_entry.id   AF-A0A956IAL2-F1
#
_cell.length_a   1.000
_cell.length_b   1.000
_cell.length_c   1.000
_cell.angle_alpha   90.00
_cell.angle_beta   90.00
_cell.angle_gamma   90.00
#
_symmetry.space_group_name_H-M   'P 1'
#
loop_
_entity.id
_entity.type
_entity.pdbx_description
1 polymer ?
#
loop_
_entity_poly.entity_id
_entity_poly.type
_entity_poly.pdbx_seq_one_letter_code
_entity_poly.pdbx_strand_id
1 'polypeptide(L)'
;LVGDEPRDVVFAGTDRDRAFVTTAHRGQNSPTPRGDYATPGVGRADVWVFDTDDLGASAGTPLTVLTLFGDVPRALAVSPDGSRVYAAVFFSGNRTATVTEGAVCDGGQSAGPCNVEGTDYPGGLPLPNTDRAGLEAPEVGLIVRRDDAGAWRDELGRDWSPAVRFDLPDHDVFEIDANAAMPTSTRAFDHVGTVLFGMTVDPTGRVYVTGTEALNHVRFEGHGNHVRAQPGRDAAIPASVRGHLHEARVTVLEPGGGVQAHHLNPHLDYDATSHAADVRRRTLATPVAIASSADGATLYVAALGSSAIGVIDAAALRAGEVDTSLDRVIPLRDPWAAGPVGLVVDEVRGRLYVATLFDHAVVTVDLEARSTLARLRLHTPESATIVTGRPALYDAFATSSTGEASCASCHVFGDLDALAWDLGDPDAMELPNPNPIGRIGSAVPFSGMKGPMTT
;
A
#
# COMPACT_ATOMS: atom_id res chain seq x y z
N LEU A 1 10.90 -13.66 -22.47
CA LEU A 1 10.01 -14.82 -22.24
C LEU A 1 8.62 -14.32 -21.86
N VAL A 2 8.55 -13.51 -20.80
CA VAL A 2 7.29 -12.87 -20.35
C VAL A 2 7.25 -11.39 -20.72
N GLY A 3 6.15 -10.71 -20.37
CA GLY A 3 5.98 -9.25 -20.48
C GLY A 3 6.98 -8.43 -19.65
N ASP A 4 6.81 -7.11 -19.67
CA ASP A 4 7.68 -6.20 -18.91
C ASP A 4 7.37 -6.27 -17.40
N GLU A 5 8.36 -5.90 -16.58
CA GLU A 5 8.27 -5.85 -15.11
C GLU A 5 7.86 -7.19 -14.46
N PRO A 6 8.63 -8.28 -14.64
CA PRO A 6 8.41 -9.47 -13.84
C PRO A 6 8.63 -9.18 -12.35
N ARG A 7 7.67 -9.53 -11.50
CA ARG A 7 7.72 -9.19 -10.06
C ARG A 7 7.80 -10.38 -9.12
N ASP A 8 7.21 -11.51 -9.49
CA ASP A 8 7.24 -12.72 -8.67
C ASP A 8 7.09 -13.98 -9.53
N VAL A 9 7.52 -15.12 -8.98
CA VAL A 9 7.41 -16.44 -9.60
C VAL A 9 7.11 -17.51 -8.56
N VAL A 10 6.12 -18.35 -8.84
CA VAL A 10 5.80 -19.52 -7.99
C VAL A 10 5.54 -20.75 -8.84
N PHE A 11 5.69 -21.92 -8.21
CA PHE A 11 5.40 -23.22 -8.81
C PHE A 11 4.21 -23.88 -8.11
N ALA A 12 3.20 -24.25 -8.91
CA ALA A 12 1.92 -24.81 -8.49
C ALA A 12 1.43 -25.83 -9.52
N GLY A 13 0.18 -26.30 -9.39
CA GLY A 13 -0.34 -27.39 -10.20
C GLY A 13 -0.05 -28.76 -9.59
N THR A 14 -0.46 -29.81 -10.29
CA THR A 14 -0.25 -31.19 -9.84
C THR A 14 1.26 -31.46 -9.88
N ASP A 15 1.83 -31.94 -8.77
CA ASP A 15 3.28 -32.14 -8.63
C ASP A 15 4.14 -30.86 -8.84
N ARG A 16 3.52 -29.67 -8.79
CA ARG A 16 4.14 -28.37 -9.05
C ARG A 16 4.70 -28.22 -10.48
N ASP A 17 4.00 -28.82 -11.44
CA ASP A 17 4.30 -28.85 -12.86
C ASP A 17 4.08 -27.51 -13.61
N ARG A 18 3.70 -26.44 -12.92
CA ARG A 18 3.38 -25.15 -13.55
C ARG A 18 4.08 -23.99 -12.88
N ALA A 19 4.73 -23.16 -13.69
CA ALA A 19 5.34 -21.91 -13.26
C ALA A 19 4.39 -20.72 -13.56
N PHE A 20 4.11 -19.92 -12.54
CA PHE A 20 3.30 -18.70 -12.64
C PHE A 20 4.20 -17.49 -12.45
N VAL A 21 4.13 -16.50 -13.36
CA VAL A 21 4.97 -15.30 -13.33
C VAL A 21 4.10 -14.06 -13.50
N THR A 22 4.17 -13.12 -12.55
CA THR A 22 3.47 -11.83 -12.64
C THR A 22 4.22 -10.85 -13.51
N THR A 23 3.51 -10.15 -14.41
CA THR A 23 4.06 -9.05 -15.22
C THR A 23 3.05 -7.93 -15.43
N ALA A 24 3.51 -6.78 -15.91
CA ALA A 24 2.62 -5.76 -16.46
C ALA A 24 2.00 -6.22 -17.80
N HIS A 25 0.80 -5.75 -18.13
CA HIS A 25 0.14 -5.97 -19.42
C HIS A 25 0.73 -5.10 -20.55
N ARG A 26 2.03 -5.27 -20.77
CA ARG A 26 2.83 -4.58 -21.79
C ARG A 26 4.16 -5.30 -21.98
N GLY A 27 4.94 -4.81 -22.92
CA GLY A 27 6.31 -5.25 -23.15
C GLY A 27 6.51 -6.00 -24.44
N GLN A 28 7.78 -6.18 -24.80
CA GLN A 28 8.19 -6.63 -26.13
C GLN A 28 7.78 -8.08 -26.42
N ASN A 29 7.65 -8.91 -25.38
CA ASN A 29 7.21 -10.30 -25.53
C ASN A 29 5.72 -10.48 -25.23
N SER A 30 4.99 -9.41 -24.84
CA SER A 30 3.57 -9.53 -24.55
C SER A 30 2.77 -9.86 -25.83
N PRO A 31 1.84 -10.84 -25.81
CA PRO A 31 0.96 -11.10 -26.94
C PRO A 31 -0.14 -10.04 -27.10
N THR A 32 -0.23 -9.09 -26.15
CA THR A 32 -1.36 -8.17 -26.04
C THR A 32 -1.28 -7.02 -27.04
N PRO A 33 -2.40 -6.59 -27.64
CA PRO A 33 -2.42 -5.46 -28.57
C PRO A 33 -1.86 -4.16 -27.95
N ARG A 34 -1.12 -3.39 -28.75
CA ARG A 34 -0.70 -2.05 -28.33
C ARG A 34 -1.92 -1.14 -28.22
N GLY A 35 -2.16 -0.59 -27.03
CA GLY A 35 -3.22 0.38 -26.76
C GLY A 35 -4.26 -0.08 -25.74
N ASP A 36 -4.29 -1.36 -25.41
CA ASP A 36 -5.22 -1.92 -24.41
C ASP A 36 -5.09 -1.24 -23.04
N TYR A 37 -3.89 -0.76 -22.71
CA TYR A 37 -3.64 0.05 -21.52
C TYR A 37 -4.53 1.31 -21.42
N ALA A 38 -5.02 1.84 -22.53
CA ALA A 38 -5.91 3.01 -22.57
C ALA A 38 -7.40 2.67 -22.69
N THR A 39 -7.77 1.38 -22.79
CA THR A 39 -9.17 0.97 -22.92
C THR A 39 -9.79 0.75 -21.54
N PRO A 40 -10.88 1.48 -21.19
CA PRO A 40 -11.59 1.25 -19.94
C PRO A 40 -12.13 -0.17 -19.84
N GLY A 41 -12.14 -0.75 -18.63
CA GLY A 41 -12.68 -2.09 -18.40
C GLY A 41 -11.72 -3.25 -18.71
N VAL A 42 -10.59 -2.98 -19.37
CA VAL A 42 -9.56 -4.00 -19.65
C VAL A 42 -8.62 -4.11 -18.44
N GLY A 43 -8.47 -5.34 -17.93
CA GLY A 43 -7.48 -5.64 -16.90
C GLY A 43 -6.06 -5.47 -17.43
N ARG A 44 -5.11 -5.16 -16.55
CA ARG A 44 -3.71 -4.93 -16.93
C ARG A 44 -2.72 -5.74 -16.10
N ALA A 45 -3.24 -6.61 -15.23
CA ALA A 45 -2.44 -7.44 -14.35
C ALA A 45 -2.26 -8.83 -14.94
N ASP A 46 -1.13 -9.08 -15.59
CA ASP A 46 -0.89 -10.34 -16.29
C ASP A 46 -0.20 -11.37 -15.39
N VAL A 47 -0.69 -12.62 -15.47
CA VAL A 47 -0.04 -13.81 -14.90
C VAL A 47 0.22 -14.81 -16.01
N TRP A 48 1.49 -15.00 -16.32
CA TRP A 48 1.96 -15.95 -17.33
C TRP A 48 2.07 -17.32 -16.70
N VAL A 49 1.54 -18.34 -17.37
CA VAL A 49 1.65 -19.72 -16.90
C VAL A 49 2.39 -20.57 -17.91
N PHE A 50 3.37 -21.32 -17.44
CA PHE A 50 4.16 -22.26 -18.22
C PHE A 50 3.97 -23.67 -17.68
N ASP A 51 3.87 -24.65 -18.57
CA ASP A 51 4.03 -26.06 -18.24
C ASP A 51 5.53 -26.34 -18.12
N THR A 52 5.99 -26.81 -16.95
CA THR A 52 7.41 -27.05 -16.72
C THR A 52 7.94 -28.29 -17.43
N ASP A 53 7.05 -29.21 -17.82
CA ASP A 53 7.39 -30.43 -18.56
C ASP A 53 7.36 -30.20 -20.09
N ASP A 54 6.65 -29.18 -20.56
CA ASP A 54 6.65 -28.75 -21.97
C ASP A 54 6.84 -27.23 -22.12
N LEU A 55 8.08 -26.79 -22.07
CA LEU A 55 8.43 -25.38 -22.27
C LEU A 55 8.48 -24.96 -23.76
N GLY A 56 8.20 -25.87 -24.70
CA GLY A 56 8.28 -25.61 -26.14
C GLY A 56 9.68 -25.31 -26.69
N ALA A 57 9.76 -24.90 -27.96
CA ALA A 57 11.00 -24.84 -28.75
C ALA A 57 12.03 -23.76 -28.34
N SER A 58 11.84 -23.05 -27.23
CA SER A 58 12.79 -22.06 -26.70
C SER A 58 12.62 -21.76 -25.20
N ALA A 59 12.11 -22.73 -24.44
CA ALA A 59 11.84 -22.61 -23.00
C ALA A 59 10.85 -21.48 -22.62
N GLY A 60 9.83 -21.22 -23.45
CA GLY A 60 9.16 -19.91 -23.48
C GLY A 60 7.76 -19.81 -24.06
N THR A 61 7.12 -20.92 -24.45
CA THR A 61 5.71 -20.85 -24.88
C THR A 61 4.83 -20.95 -23.63
N PRO A 62 4.05 -19.91 -23.27
CA PRO A 62 3.12 -20.03 -22.15
C PRO A 62 1.97 -20.96 -22.50
N LEU A 63 1.49 -21.72 -21.51
CA LEU A 63 0.22 -22.43 -21.56
C LEU A 63 -0.94 -21.44 -21.70
N THR A 64 -0.91 -20.36 -20.90
CA THR A 64 -1.88 -19.26 -20.95
C THR A 64 -1.28 -17.98 -20.34
N VAL A 65 -1.90 -16.83 -20.63
CA VAL A 65 -1.66 -15.57 -19.92
C VAL A 65 -3.00 -15.10 -19.37
N LEU A 66 -3.15 -15.07 -18.05
CA LEU A 66 -4.35 -14.55 -17.40
C LEU A 66 -4.22 -13.05 -17.26
N THR A 67 -5.20 -12.30 -17.74
CA THR A 67 -5.28 -10.84 -17.53
C THR A 67 -6.33 -10.54 -16.47
N LEU A 68 -5.87 -10.11 -15.31
CA LEU A 68 -6.67 -9.79 -14.13
C LEU A 68 -7.04 -8.31 -14.11
N PHE A 69 -8.19 -7.97 -13.53
CA PHE A 69 -8.65 -6.59 -13.42
C PHE A 69 -7.90 -5.84 -12.32
N GLY A 70 -6.87 -5.09 -12.72
CA GLY A 70 -5.96 -4.32 -11.87
C GLY A 70 -4.85 -3.74 -12.74
N ASP A 71 -3.92 -2.96 -12.17
CA ASP A 71 -2.75 -2.47 -12.93
C ASP A 71 -1.64 -3.52 -13.00
N VAL A 72 -0.58 -3.46 -12.20
CA VAL A 72 0.49 -4.49 -12.23
C VAL A 72 0.37 -5.41 -11.00
N PRO A 73 0.38 -6.75 -11.16
CA PRO A 73 0.40 -7.65 -10.03
C PRO A 73 1.80 -7.71 -9.44
N ARG A 74 1.90 -7.96 -8.13
CA ARG A 74 3.19 -8.11 -7.45
C ARG A 74 3.33 -9.52 -6.93
N ALA A 75 2.74 -9.80 -5.77
CA ALA A 75 2.97 -11.03 -5.03
C ALA A 75 2.17 -12.20 -5.61
N LEU A 76 2.78 -13.36 -5.57
CA LEU A 76 2.14 -14.66 -5.77
C LEU A 76 2.25 -15.49 -4.49
N ALA A 77 1.24 -16.30 -4.22
CA ALA A 77 1.29 -17.30 -3.15
C ALA A 77 0.56 -18.57 -3.59
N VAL A 78 0.96 -19.73 -3.06
CA VAL A 78 0.44 -21.04 -3.49
C VAL A 78 -0.20 -21.75 -2.32
N SER A 79 -1.36 -22.38 -2.54
CA SER A 79 -1.98 -23.25 -1.52
C SER A 79 -1.06 -24.43 -1.17
N PRO A 80 -1.17 -25.00 0.05
CA PRO A 80 -0.30 -26.10 0.47
C PRO A 80 -0.32 -27.31 -0.47
N ASP A 81 -1.47 -27.61 -1.05
CA ASP A 81 -1.69 -28.71 -2.00
C ASP A 81 -1.31 -28.38 -3.46
N GLY A 82 -0.86 -27.15 -3.73
CA GLY A 82 -0.51 -26.68 -5.07
C GLY A 82 -1.70 -26.41 -6.00
N SER A 83 -2.94 -26.64 -5.56
CA SER A 83 -4.12 -26.55 -6.43
C SER A 83 -4.54 -25.12 -6.76
N ARG A 84 -4.11 -24.13 -5.96
CA ARG A 84 -4.47 -22.73 -6.11
C ARG A 84 -3.26 -21.82 -6.09
N VAL A 85 -3.31 -20.78 -6.91
CA VAL A 85 -2.39 -19.65 -6.88
C VAL A 85 -3.18 -18.39 -6.53
N TYR A 86 -2.63 -17.53 -5.69
CA TYR A 86 -3.17 -16.22 -5.36
C TYR A 86 -2.28 -15.16 -5.98
N ALA A 87 -2.86 -14.18 -6.67
CA ALA A 87 -2.14 -13.06 -7.28
C ALA A 87 -2.66 -11.73 -6.73
N ALA A 88 -1.79 -10.91 -6.15
CA ALA A 88 -2.13 -9.60 -5.61
C ALA A 88 -1.85 -8.47 -6.60
N VAL A 89 -2.80 -7.57 -6.79
CA VAL A 89 -2.60 -6.29 -7.49
C VAL A 89 -1.76 -5.38 -6.59
N PHE A 90 -0.68 -4.81 -7.13
CA PHE A 90 0.27 -4.05 -6.32
C PHE A 90 -0.32 -2.76 -5.75
N PHE A 91 -0.92 -1.97 -6.64
CA PHE A 91 -1.63 -0.73 -6.34
C PHE A 91 -3.11 -0.97 -6.62
N SER A 92 -3.84 -1.38 -5.59
CA SER A 92 -5.23 -1.75 -5.75
C SER A 92 -6.20 -0.60 -5.58
N GLY A 93 -5.74 0.46 -4.90
CA GLY A 93 -6.58 1.58 -4.50
C GLY A 93 -7.21 1.36 -3.13
N ASN A 94 -7.99 2.33 -2.67
CA ASN A 94 -8.61 2.30 -1.34
C ASN A 94 -10.01 2.89 -1.36
N ARG A 95 -10.68 2.74 -2.50
CA ARG A 95 -12.02 3.30 -2.78
C ARG A 95 -12.09 4.83 -2.69
N THR A 96 -11.04 5.55 -3.06
CA THR A 96 -11.05 7.02 -3.11
C THR A 96 -11.03 7.56 -4.54
N ALA A 97 -11.62 8.74 -4.72
CA ALA A 97 -11.61 9.47 -5.99
C ALA A 97 -11.61 10.99 -5.73
N THR A 98 -11.10 11.78 -6.67
CA THR A 98 -11.18 13.25 -6.60
C THR A 98 -12.43 13.76 -7.32
N VAL A 99 -13.13 14.68 -6.69
CA VAL A 99 -14.12 15.56 -7.33
C VAL A 99 -13.40 16.85 -7.70
N THR A 100 -13.55 17.30 -8.94
CA THR A 100 -12.94 18.53 -9.44
C THR A 100 -13.63 19.76 -8.84
N GLU A 101 -12.86 20.84 -8.65
CA GLU A 101 -13.37 22.12 -8.13
C GLU A 101 -14.64 22.60 -8.84
N GLY A 102 -14.72 22.51 -10.17
CA GLY A 102 -15.91 22.95 -10.91
C GLY A 102 -17.22 22.22 -10.60
N ALA A 103 -17.20 21.12 -9.85
CA ALA A 103 -18.40 20.45 -9.33
C ALA A 103 -18.69 20.80 -7.86
N VAL A 104 -17.72 21.36 -7.14
CA VAL A 104 -17.85 21.75 -5.74
C VAL A 104 -18.46 23.15 -5.68
N CYS A 105 -19.46 23.35 -4.82
CA CYS A 105 -20.16 24.64 -4.77
C CYS A 105 -19.33 25.68 -3.99
N ASP A 106 -19.12 26.86 -4.58
CA ASP A 106 -18.39 27.96 -3.93
C ASP A 106 -19.03 28.42 -2.61
N GLY A 107 -18.20 28.78 -1.64
CA GLY A 107 -18.62 29.27 -0.32
C GLY A 107 -18.39 28.31 0.85
N GLY A 108 -17.53 27.29 0.65
CA GLY A 108 -17.13 26.36 1.70
C GLY A 108 -18.29 25.56 2.30
N GLN A 109 -18.23 25.24 3.59
CA GLN A 109 -19.20 24.34 4.22
C GLN A 109 -20.61 24.95 4.29
N SER A 110 -20.69 26.29 4.25
CA SER A 110 -21.97 27.01 4.27
C SER A 110 -22.72 26.98 2.94
N ALA A 111 -22.05 26.58 1.85
CA ALA A 111 -22.67 26.50 0.53
C ALA A 111 -23.66 25.32 0.49
N GLY A 112 -24.92 25.65 0.17
CA GLY A 112 -25.95 24.66 -0.11
C GLY A 112 -25.77 23.97 -1.46
N PRO A 113 -26.65 23.03 -1.82
CA PRO A 113 -26.59 22.36 -3.11
C PRO A 113 -26.60 23.35 -4.29
N CYS A 114 -25.81 23.06 -5.32
CA CYS A 114 -25.72 23.86 -6.53
C CYS A 114 -25.95 22.99 -7.77
N ASN A 115 -26.42 23.62 -8.84
CA ASN A 115 -26.57 22.98 -10.15
C ASN A 115 -25.45 23.44 -11.06
N VAL A 116 -24.63 22.52 -11.54
CA VAL A 116 -23.59 22.78 -12.54
C VAL A 116 -23.90 21.95 -13.77
N GLU A 117 -24.10 22.62 -14.90
CA GLU A 117 -24.42 22.00 -16.19
C GLU A 117 -25.58 20.98 -16.12
N GLY A 118 -26.60 21.24 -15.31
CA GLY A 118 -27.76 20.36 -15.16
C GLY A 118 -27.57 19.18 -14.21
N THR A 119 -26.43 19.10 -13.51
CA THR A 119 -26.19 18.11 -12.44
C THR A 119 -26.21 18.81 -11.08
N ASP A 120 -26.99 18.27 -10.14
CA ASP A 120 -27.04 18.79 -8.76
C ASP A 120 -25.91 18.17 -7.91
N TYR A 121 -25.17 19.03 -7.20
CA TYR A 121 -24.09 18.67 -6.29
C TYR A 121 -24.43 19.13 -4.86
N PRO A 122 -23.96 18.42 -3.82
CA PRO A 122 -24.52 18.53 -2.48
C PRO A 122 -24.06 19.75 -1.67
N GLY A 123 -23.04 20.49 -2.10
CA GLY A 123 -22.56 21.70 -1.43
C GLY A 123 -21.07 21.98 -1.64
N GLY A 124 -20.51 22.87 -0.81
CA GLY A 124 -19.11 23.30 -0.90
C GLY A 124 -18.13 22.53 0.00
N LEU A 125 -16.88 22.98 0.07
CA LEU A 125 -15.81 22.31 0.83
C LEU A 125 -16.10 22.22 2.34
N PRO A 126 -15.91 21.05 2.98
CA PRO A 126 -15.98 20.94 4.45
C PRO A 126 -14.99 21.87 5.18
N LEU A 127 -15.27 22.16 6.45
CA LEU A 127 -14.41 22.98 7.32
C LEU A 127 -13.00 22.37 7.51
N PRO A 128 -11.98 23.20 7.77
CA PRO A 128 -11.98 24.66 7.76
C PRO A 128 -12.07 25.27 6.35
N ASN A 129 -12.65 26.46 6.28
CA ASN A 129 -12.64 27.30 5.07
C ASN A 129 -11.77 28.57 5.23
N THR A 130 -11.00 28.63 6.33
CA THR A 130 -9.97 29.66 6.57
C THR A 130 -8.72 29.02 7.15
N ASP A 131 -7.56 29.67 6.99
CA ASP A 131 -6.33 29.26 7.67
C ASP A 131 -6.26 29.86 9.08
N ARG A 132 -5.20 29.54 9.83
CA ARG A 132 -4.98 30.09 11.18
C ARG A 132 -4.87 31.61 11.24
N ALA A 133 -4.58 32.29 10.13
CA ALA A 133 -4.51 33.74 10.03
C ALA A 133 -5.87 34.37 9.65
N GLY A 134 -6.88 33.54 9.38
CA GLY A 134 -8.22 33.96 8.96
C GLY A 134 -8.32 34.28 7.47
N LEU A 135 -7.33 33.87 6.66
CA LEU A 135 -7.42 34.00 5.20
C LEU A 135 -8.35 32.92 4.65
N GLU A 136 -9.23 33.30 3.74
CA GLU A 136 -10.15 32.37 3.09
C GLU A 136 -9.41 31.31 2.27
N ALA A 137 -9.90 30.07 2.33
CA ALA A 137 -9.41 29.00 1.49
C ALA A 137 -9.72 29.30 0.01
N PRO A 138 -8.83 28.93 -0.92
CA PRO A 138 -9.20 28.88 -2.32
C PRO A 138 -10.29 27.83 -2.54
N GLU A 139 -11.15 28.08 -3.52
CA GLU A 139 -12.07 27.05 -4.01
C GLU A 139 -11.25 25.97 -4.73
N VAL A 140 -11.45 24.73 -4.32
CA VAL A 140 -10.69 23.55 -4.76
C VAL A 140 -11.59 22.32 -4.79
N GLY A 141 -11.09 21.25 -5.43
CA GLY A 141 -11.73 19.93 -5.39
C GLY A 141 -11.63 19.28 -4.00
N LEU A 142 -12.23 18.10 -3.86
CA LEU A 142 -12.14 17.29 -2.64
C LEU A 142 -12.01 15.80 -2.96
N ILE A 143 -11.59 15.02 -1.97
CA ILE A 143 -11.51 13.56 -2.08
C ILE A 143 -12.77 12.96 -1.49
N VAL A 144 -13.40 12.06 -2.23
CA VAL A 144 -14.55 11.27 -1.82
C VAL A 144 -14.15 9.81 -1.69
N ARG A 145 -14.82 9.09 -0.79
CA ARG A 145 -14.63 7.66 -0.58
C ARG A 145 -15.92 6.91 -0.85
N ARG A 146 -15.84 5.79 -1.56
CA ARG A 146 -16.99 4.92 -1.81
C ARG A 146 -17.34 4.12 -0.56
N ASP A 147 -18.59 4.20 -0.13
CA ASP A 147 -19.12 3.39 0.97
C ASP A 147 -19.52 1.98 0.52
N ASP A 148 -19.87 1.12 1.48
CA ASP A 148 -20.26 -0.27 1.20
C ASP A 148 -21.62 -0.38 0.47
N ALA A 149 -22.42 0.69 0.46
CA ALA A 149 -23.64 0.78 -0.34
C ALA A 149 -23.35 1.23 -1.79
N GLY A 150 -22.08 1.55 -2.09
CA GLY A 150 -21.59 1.94 -3.40
C GLY A 150 -21.67 3.44 -3.69
N ALA A 151 -22.09 4.28 -2.75
CA ALA A 151 -22.19 5.73 -2.90
C ALA A 151 -20.85 6.41 -2.59
N TRP A 152 -20.51 7.45 -3.36
CA TRP A 152 -19.31 8.25 -3.13
C TRP A 152 -19.61 9.36 -2.12
N ARG A 153 -18.91 9.37 -0.99
CA ARG A 153 -19.16 10.33 0.09
C ARG A 153 -17.93 11.14 0.46
N ASP A 154 -18.14 12.38 0.85
CA ASP A 154 -17.11 13.17 1.53
C ASP A 154 -17.09 12.88 3.05
N GLU A 155 -16.21 13.57 3.77
CA GLU A 155 -16.06 13.43 5.22
C GLU A 155 -17.32 13.83 6.03
N LEU A 156 -18.25 14.59 5.43
CA LEU A 156 -19.54 14.94 6.04
C LEU A 156 -20.65 13.93 5.71
N GLY A 157 -20.34 12.89 4.94
CA GLY A 157 -21.28 11.87 4.49
C GLY A 157 -22.20 12.32 3.35
N ARG A 158 -21.94 13.47 2.71
CA ARG A 158 -22.74 13.95 1.58
C ARG A 158 -22.49 13.10 0.35
N ASP A 159 -23.53 12.84 -0.43
CA ASP A 159 -23.46 11.98 -1.61
C ASP A 159 -23.00 12.76 -2.86
N TRP A 160 -21.81 12.41 -3.32
CA TRP A 160 -21.12 12.94 -4.50
C TRP A 160 -21.13 11.96 -5.68
N SER A 161 -21.91 10.89 -5.63
CA SER A 161 -22.03 9.91 -6.73
C SER A 161 -22.33 10.54 -8.09
N PRO A 162 -23.12 11.62 -8.22
CA PRO A 162 -23.30 12.32 -9.50
C PRO A 162 -22.00 12.89 -10.12
N ALA A 163 -20.97 13.14 -9.30
CA ALA A 163 -19.67 13.65 -9.72
C ALA A 163 -18.71 12.53 -10.18
N VAL A 164 -18.93 11.29 -9.75
CA VAL A 164 -18.05 10.15 -10.05
C VAL A 164 -18.74 9.21 -11.03
N ARG A 165 -18.38 9.33 -12.32
CA ARG A 165 -19.05 8.63 -13.44
C ARG A 165 -18.33 7.36 -13.89
N PHE A 166 -17.54 6.77 -13.01
CA PHE A 166 -16.88 5.48 -13.23
C PHE A 166 -17.07 4.59 -12.00
N ASP A 167 -16.98 3.28 -12.22
CA ASP A 167 -16.85 2.32 -11.12
C ASP A 167 -15.37 2.01 -10.93
N LEU A 168 -14.95 1.84 -9.69
CA LEU A 168 -13.61 1.40 -9.33
C LEU A 168 -13.75 0.06 -8.60
N PRO A 169 -13.68 -1.07 -9.35
CA PRO A 169 -13.65 -2.40 -8.74
C PRO A 169 -12.35 -2.50 -7.92
N ASP A 170 -12.49 -2.51 -6.60
CA ASP A 170 -11.40 -2.66 -5.61
C ASP A 170 -11.04 -4.15 -5.49
N HIS A 171 -10.77 -4.79 -6.64
CA HIS A 171 -10.41 -6.21 -6.75
C HIS A 171 -8.91 -6.37 -6.50
N ASP A 172 -8.55 -6.93 -5.36
CA ASP A 172 -7.19 -6.77 -4.84
C ASP A 172 -6.37 -8.05 -4.94
N VAL A 173 -6.99 -9.20 -4.68
CA VAL A 173 -6.34 -10.51 -4.77
C VAL A 173 -7.21 -11.46 -5.57
N PHE A 174 -6.61 -12.15 -6.54
CA PHE A 174 -7.28 -13.13 -7.39
C PHE A 174 -6.85 -14.54 -7.01
N GLU A 175 -7.82 -15.44 -6.83
CA GLU A 175 -7.60 -16.88 -6.74
C GLU A 175 -7.63 -17.49 -8.14
N ILE A 176 -6.65 -18.34 -8.44
CA ILE A 176 -6.46 -19.00 -9.73
C ILE A 176 -6.46 -20.51 -9.50
N ASP A 177 -7.28 -21.23 -10.25
CA ASP A 177 -7.22 -22.70 -10.30
C ASP A 177 -5.98 -23.13 -11.09
N ALA A 178 -4.99 -23.64 -10.37
CA ALA A 178 -3.72 -24.07 -10.96
C ALA A 178 -3.82 -25.43 -11.65
N ASN A 179 -4.82 -26.25 -11.30
CA ASN A 179 -5.01 -27.60 -11.83
C ASN A 179 -5.92 -27.65 -13.06
N ALA A 180 -6.68 -26.59 -13.34
CA ALA A 180 -7.47 -26.48 -14.56
C ALA A 180 -6.60 -26.71 -15.81
N ALA A 181 -7.10 -27.42 -16.82
CA ALA A 181 -6.34 -27.69 -18.05
C ALA A 181 -5.75 -26.41 -18.68
N MET A 182 -6.50 -25.33 -18.61
CA MET A 182 -6.02 -23.96 -18.79
C MET A 182 -6.30 -23.20 -17.48
N PRO A 183 -5.27 -22.76 -16.74
CA PRO A 183 -5.46 -21.98 -15.52
C PRO A 183 -6.37 -20.79 -15.73
N THR A 184 -7.29 -20.56 -14.78
CA THR A 184 -8.25 -19.46 -14.82
C THR A 184 -8.44 -18.88 -13.43
N SER A 185 -8.73 -17.58 -13.37
CA SER A 185 -9.20 -16.95 -12.13
C SER A 185 -10.58 -17.49 -11.78
N THR A 186 -10.78 -17.83 -10.51
CA THR A 186 -12.02 -18.40 -9.97
C THR A 186 -12.74 -17.45 -9.02
N ARG A 187 -12.01 -16.50 -8.41
CA ARG A 187 -12.53 -15.56 -7.42
C ARG A 187 -11.62 -14.33 -7.31
N ALA A 188 -12.21 -13.18 -6.98
CA ALA A 188 -11.50 -12.00 -6.50
C ALA A 188 -11.86 -11.73 -5.03
N PHE A 189 -10.92 -11.15 -4.28
CA PHE A 189 -11.12 -10.62 -2.94
C PHE A 189 -10.96 -9.11 -2.98
N ASP A 190 -11.92 -8.42 -2.40
CA ASP A 190 -12.00 -6.96 -2.46
C ASP A 190 -11.59 -6.34 -1.12
N HIS A 191 -11.12 -5.10 -1.14
CA HIS A 191 -10.83 -4.31 0.06
C HIS A 191 -9.74 -4.92 0.98
N VAL A 192 -8.81 -5.65 0.38
CA VAL A 192 -7.60 -6.20 1.00
C VAL A 192 -6.63 -5.08 1.35
N GLY A 193 -6.48 -4.09 0.45
CA GLY A 193 -5.77 -2.87 0.76
C GLY A 193 -5.18 -2.03 -0.36
N THR A 194 -4.64 -0.85 0.01
CA THR A 194 -4.10 0.17 -0.90
C THR A 194 -2.87 -0.29 -1.68
N VAL A 195 -1.81 -0.63 -0.95
CA VAL A 195 -0.54 -1.09 -1.53
C VAL A 195 -0.24 -2.47 -0.97
N LEU A 196 -0.24 -3.50 -1.82
CA LEU A 196 -0.08 -4.90 -1.43
C LEU A 196 1.32 -5.41 -1.78
N PHE A 197 2.13 -5.73 -0.79
CA PHE A 197 3.53 -6.01 -1.01
C PHE A 197 3.87 -7.50 -1.18
N GLY A 198 3.44 -8.34 -0.24
CA GLY A 198 3.84 -9.74 -0.15
C GLY A 198 2.72 -10.61 0.39
N MET A 199 2.70 -11.89 0.02
CA MET A 199 1.68 -12.84 0.43
C MET A 199 2.27 -14.17 0.87
N THR A 200 1.57 -14.87 1.76
CA THR A 200 1.84 -16.27 2.10
C THR A 200 0.52 -17.01 2.34
N VAL A 201 0.51 -18.33 2.17
CA VAL A 201 -0.63 -19.18 2.52
C VAL A 201 -0.23 -20.11 3.65
N ASP A 202 -1.03 -20.16 4.72
CA ASP A 202 -0.79 -21.09 5.83
C ASP A 202 -1.23 -22.53 5.51
N PRO A 203 -0.90 -23.53 6.34
CA PRO A 203 -1.29 -24.92 6.12
C PRO A 203 -2.81 -25.17 6.08
N THR A 204 -3.61 -24.23 6.59
CA THR A 204 -5.08 -24.31 6.58
C THR A 204 -5.69 -23.70 5.32
N GLY A 205 -4.88 -23.08 4.45
CA GLY A 205 -5.32 -22.43 3.23
C GLY A 205 -5.72 -20.97 3.41
N ARG A 206 -5.47 -20.34 4.57
CA ARG A 206 -5.66 -18.89 4.73
C ARG A 206 -4.54 -18.14 4.06
N VAL A 207 -4.86 -17.04 3.39
CA VAL A 207 -3.88 -16.16 2.76
C VAL A 207 -3.64 -14.96 3.68
N TYR A 208 -2.38 -14.62 3.91
CA TYR A 208 -1.97 -13.42 4.64
C TYR A 208 -1.29 -12.48 3.66
N VAL A 209 -1.80 -11.25 3.57
CA VAL A 209 -1.35 -10.22 2.65
C VAL A 209 -0.76 -9.07 3.45
N THR A 210 0.52 -8.80 3.26
CA THR A 210 1.18 -7.62 3.82
C THR A 210 0.93 -6.41 2.93
N GLY A 211 0.64 -5.26 3.54
CA GLY A 211 0.35 -4.05 2.80
C GLY A 211 0.24 -2.82 3.67
N THR A 212 -0.23 -1.73 3.06
CA THR A 212 -0.62 -0.51 3.78
C THR A 212 -2.02 -0.05 3.42
N GLU A 213 -2.72 0.62 4.33
CA GLU A 213 -3.96 1.40 4.07
C GLU A 213 -3.65 2.89 4.07
N ALA A 214 -3.95 3.57 2.98
CA ALA A 214 -3.84 5.02 2.91
C ALA A 214 -5.07 5.71 3.49
N LEU A 215 -4.86 6.80 4.23
CA LEU A 215 -5.91 7.65 4.79
C LEU A 215 -6.11 8.95 3.99
N ASN A 216 -5.90 8.94 2.68
CA ASN A 216 -5.96 10.13 1.82
C ASN A 216 -7.35 10.80 1.72
N HIS A 217 -8.41 10.16 2.21
CA HIS A 217 -9.73 10.78 2.37
C HIS A 217 -9.78 11.77 3.55
N VAL A 218 -8.87 11.65 4.51
CA VAL A 218 -8.70 12.63 5.59
C VAL A 218 -7.92 13.81 5.06
N ARG A 219 -8.48 15.00 5.27
CA ARG A 219 -7.82 16.23 4.85
C ARG A 219 -6.80 16.70 5.85
N PHE A 220 -5.75 17.23 5.24
CA PHE A 220 -4.66 18.00 5.78
C PHE A 220 -3.56 17.22 6.50
N GLU A 221 -2.35 17.75 6.36
CA GLU A 221 -1.19 17.41 7.16
C GLU A 221 -1.09 18.44 8.32
N GLY A 222 0.05 18.50 9.01
CA GLY A 222 0.30 19.54 10.01
C GLY A 222 -0.20 19.18 11.41
N HIS A 223 -0.25 20.17 12.31
CA HIS A 223 -0.65 19.91 13.69
C HIS A 223 -2.15 19.63 13.82
N GLY A 224 -2.99 20.17 12.93
CA GLY A 224 -4.44 20.11 12.99
C GLY A 224 -5.06 20.98 14.09
N ASN A 225 -4.32 21.95 14.65
CA ASN A 225 -4.83 22.78 15.77
C ASN A 225 -5.98 23.68 15.32
N HIS A 226 -5.79 24.38 14.19
CA HIS A 226 -6.81 25.23 13.59
C HIS A 226 -8.02 24.40 13.14
N VAL A 227 -7.78 23.24 12.54
CA VAL A 227 -8.82 22.29 12.11
C VAL A 227 -9.69 21.87 13.29
N ARG A 228 -9.07 21.42 14.41
CA ARG A 228 -9.81 21.01 15.63
C ARG A 228 -10.56 22.16 16.30
N ALA A 229 -10.09 23.39 16.17
CA ALA A 229 -10.71 24.56 16.78
C ALA A 229 -11.96 25.06 16.05
N GLN A 230 -12.28 24.53 14.86
CA GLN A 230 -13.40 25.01 14.06
C GLN A 230 -14.76 24.75 14.71
N PRO A 231 -15.57 25.79 14.96
CA PRO A 231 -16.93 25.60 15.45
C PRO A 231 -17.79 24.83 14.43
N GLY A 232 -18.52 23.83 14.90
CA GLY A 232 -19.44 23.04 14.07
C GLY A 232 -18.76 21.94 13.24
N ARG A 233 -17.44 21.76 13.36
CA ARG A 233 -16.75 20.59 12.82
C ARG A 233 -17.04 19.36 13.68
N ASP A 234 -17.30 18.23 13.05
CA ASP A 234 -17.40 16.96 13.76
C ASP A 234 -16.03 16.55 14.31
N ALA A 235 -15.97 16.31 15.63
CA ALA A 235 -14.76 15.87 16.30
C ALA A 235 -14.36 14.42 15.95
N ALA A 236 -15.28 13.64 15.39
CA ALA A 236 -15.01 12.27 14.93
C ALA A 236 -14.20 12.22 13.63
N ILE A 237 -14.22 13.29 12.81
CA ILE A 237 -13.41 13.36 11.59
C ILE A 237 -11.96 13.66 12.00
N PRO A 238 -10.97 12.86 11.61
CA PRO A 238 -9.57 13.14 11.93
C PRO A 238 -9.13 14.51 11.39
N ALA A 239 -8.39 15.27 12.19
CA ALA A 239 -8.02 16.65 11.85
C ALA A 239 -6.75 16.76 10.99
N SER A 240 -6.00 15.67 10.89
CA SER A 240 -4.77 15.59 10.12
C SER A 240 -4.37 14.13 9.90
N VAL A 241 -3.67 13.86 8.80
CA VAL A 241 -2.96 12.60 8.52
C VAL A 241 -1.52 12.59 9.06
N ARG A 242 -1.11 13.59 9.84
CA ARG A 242 0.28 13.71 10.31
C ARG A 242 0.77 12.48 11.06
N GLY A 243 1.73 11.79 10.46
CA GLY A 243 2.30 10.55 11.00
C GLY A 243 1.36 9.33 10.89
N HIS A 244 0.19 9.49 10.27
CA HIS A 244 -0.91 8.52 10.11
C HIS A 244 -1.40 8.47 8.66
N LEU A 245 -0.51 8.66 7.69
CA LEU A 245 -0.86 8.66 6.27
C LEU A 245 -1.08 7.25 5.70
N HIS A 246 -0.23 6.29 6.08
CA HIS A 246 -0.33 4.89 5.67
C HIS A 246 -0.18 3.99 6.88
N GLU A 247 -1.23 3.23 7.20
CA GLU A 247 -1.18 2.22 8.25
C GLU A 247 -0.55 0.93 7.71
N ALA A 248 0.49 0.43 8.36
CA ALA A 248 1.03 -0.88 8.04
C ALA A 248 0.08 -1.98 8.54
N ARG A 249 -0.24 -2.96 7.70
CA ARG A 249 -1.20 -4.02 8.05
C ARG A 249 -0.83 -5.40 7.51
N VAL A 250 -1.47 -6.41 8.09
CA VAL A 250 -1.66 -7.72 7.46
C VAL A 250 -3.16 -7.95 7.30
N THR A 251 -3.59 -8.29 6.09
CA THR A 251 -4.96 -8.68 5.79
C THR A 251 -5.05 -10.20 5.63
N VAL A 252 -6.03 -10.82 6.29
CA VAL A 252 -6.30 -12.26 6.25
C VAL A 252 -7.45 -12.52 5.29
N LEU A 253 -7.23 -13.40 4.32
CA LEU A 253 -8.24 -13.93 3.42
C LEU A 253 -8.62 -15.35 3.86
N GLU A 254 -9.87 -15.52 4.27
CA GLU A 254 -10.41 -16.81 4.67
C GLU A 254 -10.74 -17.64 3.43
N PRO A 255 -10.55 -18.97 3.45
CA PRO A 255 -10.93 -19.85 2.34
C PRO A 255 -12.39 -19.66 1.90
N GLY A 256 -13.28 -19.34 2.84
CA GLY A 256 -14.70 -19.04 2.61
C GLY A 256 -15.01 -17.68 1.96
N GLY A 257 -14.01 -16.81 1.76
CA GLY A 257 -14.17 -15.50 1.10
C GLY A 257 -14.14 -14.29 2.01
N GLY A 258 -14.01 -14.47 3.33
CA GLY A 258 -13.91 -13.34 4.26
C GLY A 258 -12.57 -12.60 4.14
N VAL A 259 -12.61 -11.26 4.24
CA VAL A 259 -11.43 -10.38 4.21
C VAL A 259 -11.36 -9.62 5.52
N GLN A 260 -10.26 -9.75 6.25
CA GLN A 260 -10.09 -9.15 7.58
C GLN A 260 -8.74 -8.44 7.68
N ALA A 261 -8.75 -7.10 7.71
CA ALA A 261 -7.55 -6.29 7.82
C ALA A 261 -7.16 -6.06 9.29
N HIS A 262 -5.86 -6.16 9.59
CA HIS A 262 -5.34 -5.95 10.93
C HIS A 262 -4.17 -4.96 10.90
N HIS A 263 -4.35 -3.79 11.54
CA HIS A 263 -3.30 -2.81 11.75
C HIS A 263 -2.17 -3.38 12.60
N LEU A 264 -0.92 -3.22 12.17
CA LEU A 264 0.23 -3.82 12.85
C LEU A 264 0.73 -3.02 14.05
N ASN A 265 0.35 -1.75 14.17
CA ASN A 265 0.95 -0.82 15.14
C ASN A 265 -0.08 -0.13 16.06
N PRO A 266 -1.02 -0.86 16.70
CA PRO A 266 -2.08 -0.25 17.49
C PRO A 266 -1.59 0.46 18.77
N HIS A 267 -0.30 0.32 19.12
CA HIS A 267 0.33 1.04 20.22
C HIS A 267 0.71 2.48 19.89
N LEU A 268 0.57 2.92 18.64
CA LEU A 268 0.89 4.27 18.22
C LEU A 268 -0.23 5.25 18.62
N ASP A 269 0.16 6.31 19.31
CA ASP A 269 -0.66 7.49 19.51
C ASP A 269 -0.39 8.49 18.37
N TYR A 270 -1.27 8.54 17.38
CA TYR A 270 -1.08 9.42 16.22
C TYR A 270 -1.32 10.92 16.52
N ASP A 271 -1.88 11.26 17.68
CA ASP A 271 -2.00 12.66 18.10
C ASP A 271 -0.68 13.19 18.69
N ALA A 272 0.21 12.30 19.15
CA ALA A 272 1.50 12.68 19.71
C ALA A 272 2.46 13.20 18.63
N THR A 273 3.18 14.28 18.96
CA THR A 273 4.21 14.86 18.06
C THR A 273 5.49 14.03 17.99
N SER A 274 5.74 13.19 19.00
CA SER A 274 6.95 12.37 19.09
C SER A 274 6.74 11.14 19.95
N HIS A 275 7.33 10.02 19.54
CA HIS A 275 7.32 8.79 20.33
C HIS A 275 8.71 8.44 20.85
N ALA A 276 8.73 7.73 21.97
CA ALA A 276 9.97 7.23 22.55
C ALA A 276 10.64 6.20 21.63
N ALA A 277 11.96 6.04 21.75
CA ALA A 277 12.72 5.18 20.86
C ALA A 277 12.33 3.69 20.97
N ASP A 278 11.86 3.24 22.13
CA ASP A 278 11.34 1.89 22.31
C ASP A 278 10.02 1.67 21.56
N VAL A 279 9.11 2.66 21.52
CA VAL A 279 7.88 2.64 20.69
C VAL A 279 8.24 2.43 19.23
N ARG A 280 9.14 3.27 18.70
CA ARG A 280 9.56 3.17 17.29
C ARG A 280 10.29 1.87 16.97
N ARG A 281 11.02 1.28 17.93
CA ARG A 281 11.73 0.00 17.74
C ARG A 281 10.79 -1.18 17.55
N ARG A 282 9.60 -1.15 18.16
CA ARG A 282 8.57 -2.20 18.02
C ARG A 282 7.52 -1.91 16.93
N THR A 283 7.62 -0.76 16.27
CA THR A 283 6.79 -0.41 15.12
C THR A 283 7.27 -1.13 13.87
N LEU A 284 6.34 -1.68 13.08
CA LEU A 284 6.59 -2.32 11.78
C LEU A 284 6.17 -1.38 10.64
N ALA A 285 7.14 -0.92 9.87
CA ALA A 285 6.97 -0.02 8.74
C ALA A 285 7.25 -0.72 7.41
N THR A 286 6.43 -0.45 6.40
CA THR A 286 6.57 -0.96 5.03
C THR A 286 6.78 -2.49 5.03
N PRO A 287 5.76 -3.29 5.43
CA PRO A 287 5.86 -4.74 5.50
C PRO A 287 5.89 -5.32 4.08
N VAL A 288 7.06 -5.71 3.57
CA VAL A 288 7.23 -6.02 2.13
C VAL A 288 7.19 -7.50 1.78
N ALA A 289 7.39 -8.38 2.76
CA ALA A 289 7.35 -9.83 2.59
C ALA A 289 6.88 -10.51 3.87
N ILE A 290 6.33 -11.72 3.72
CA ILE A 290 5.78 -12.52 4.81
C ILE A 290 6.03 -14.01 4.56
N ALA A 291 6.25 -14.77 5.63
CA ALA A 291 6.23 -16.23 5.59
C ALA A 291 5.56 -16.80 6.84
N SER A 292 4.90 -17.94 6.70
CA SER A 292 4.30 -18.70 7.79
C SER A 292 5.26 -19.78 8.31
N SER A 293 5.16 -20.10 9.60
CA SER A 293 5.67 -21.37 10.15
C SER A 293 4.91 -22.56 9.55
N ALA A 294 5.50 -23.75 9.58
CA ALA A 294 4.92 -24.94 8.96
C ALA A 294 3.64 -25.43 9.66
N ASP A 295 3.42 -25.02 10.92
CA ASP A 295 2.19 -25.27 11.67
C ASP A 295 1.14 -24.16 11.53
N GLY A 296 1.48 -23.05 10.87
CA GLY A 296 0.60 -21.89 10.71
C GLY A 296 0.46 -21.01 11.96
N ALA A 297 1.22 -21.26 13.03
CA ALA A 297 1.09 -20.53 14.29
C ALA A 297 1.77 -19.15 14.27
N THR A 298 2.88 -19.01 13.54
CA THR A 298 3.69 -17.78 13.52
C THR A 298 3.84 -17.23 12.11
N LEU A 299 3.69 -15.92 11.96
CA LEU A 299 4.00 -15.17 10.75
C LEU A 299 5.27 -14.35 10.98
N TYR A 300 6.19 -14.43 10.03
CA TYR A 300 7.41 -13.63 9.98
C TYR A 300 7.27 -12.57 8.90
N VAL A 301 7.34 -11.28 9.26
CA VAL A 301 7.12 -10.15 8.34
C VAL A 301 8.41 -9.35 8.20
N ALA A 302 8.92 -9.19 6.98
CA ALA A 302 10.01 -8.27 6.70
C ALA A 302 9.49 -6.83 6.64
N ALA A 303 9.82 -6.03 7.66
CA ALA A 303 9.50 -4.61 7.72
C ALA A 303 10.68 -3.80 7.17
N LEU A 304 10.62 -3.44 5.88
CA LEU A 304 11.66 -2.73 5.16
C LEU A 304 12.06 -1.45 5.89
N GLY A 305 11.06 -0.66 6.30
CA GLY A 305 11.29 0.64 6.92
C GLY A 305 11.78 0.56 8.37
N SER A 306 11.44 -0.52 9.08
CA SER A 306 11.87 -0.74 10.47
C SER A 306 13.25 -1.39 10.58
N SER A 307 13.78 -1.94 9.48
CA SER A 307 14.98 -2.80 9.51
C SER A 307 14.86 -3.93 10.55
N ALA A 308 13.72 -4.61 10.55
CA ALA A 308 13.39 -5.67 11.51
C ALA A 308 12.49 -6.73 10.87
N ILE A 309 12.47 -7.92 11.48
CA ILE A 309 11.45 -8.94 11.23
C ILE A 309 10.40 -8.86 12.33
N GLY A 310 9.13 -8.69 11.97
CA GLY A 310 8.01 -8.89 12.88
C GLY A 310 7.71 -10.37 13.06
N VAL A 311 7.51 -10.80 14.30
CA VAL A 311 7.09 -12.14 14.70
C VAL A 311 5.68 -12.02 15.26
N ILE A 312 4.70 -12.54 14.54
CA ILE A 312 3.27 -12.32 14.80
C ILE A 312 2.62 -13.68 15.05
N ASP A 313 1.86 -13.80 16.15
CA ASP A 313 0.99 -14.95 16.38
C ASP A 313 -0.22 -14.88 15.45
N ALA A 314 -0.39 -15.89 14.60
CA ALA A 314 -1.42 -15.90 13.57
C ALA A 314 -2.83 -16.03 14.15
N ALA A 315 -3.00 -16.68 15.31
CA ALA A 315 -4.30 -16.82 15.96
C ALA A 315 -4.70 -15.51 16.67
N ALA A 316 -3.77 -14.88 17.38
CA ALA A 316 -3.97 -13.58 17.99
C ALA A 316 -4.31 -12.53 16.93
N LEU A 317 -3.54 -12.48 15.83
CA LEU A 317 -3.80 -11.55 14.73
C LEU A 317 -5.25 -11.68 14.23
N ARG A 318 -5.70 -12.90 13.94
CA ARG A 318 -7.08 -13.18 13.48
C ARG A 318 -8.15 -12.84 14.51
N ALA A 319 -7.82 -12.85 15.80
CA ALA A 319 -8.70 -12.38 16.87
C ALA A 319 -8.71 -10.84 17.01
N GLY A 320 -7.93 -10.11 16.21
CA GLY A 320 -7.74 -8.67 16.35
C GLY A 320 -6.75 -8.27 17.43
N GLU A 321 -5.99 -9.23 17.97
CA GLU A 321 -4.99 -9.02 19.00
C GLU A 321 -3.60 -8.93 18.39
N VAL A 322 -2.92 -7.81 18.60
CA VAL A 322 -1.57 -7.58 18.09
C VAL A 322 -0.64 -7.38 19.26
N ASP A 323 0.41 -8.21 19.35
CA ASP A 323 1.46 -8.02 20.34
C ASP A 323 2.11 -6.64 20.16
N THR A 324 2.31 -5.90 21.24
CA THR A 324 2.95 -4.58 21.24
C THR A 324 4.17 -4.55 22.15
N SER A 325 4.73 -5.72 22.48
CA SER A 325 6.00 -5.87 23.16
C SER A 325 7.18 -5.60 22.22
N LEU A 326 8.38 -5.46 22.78
CA LEU A 326 9.62 -5.48 21.98
C LEU A 326 9.98 -6.88 21.49
N ASP A 327 9.47 -7.93 22.12
CA ASP A 327 9.84 -9.31 21.78
C ASP A 327 9.23 -9.74 20.43
N ARG A 328 8.22 -9.02 19.94
CA ARG A 328 7.64 -9.20 18.60
C ARG A 328 8.58 -8.83 17.46
N VAL A 329 9.71 -8.19 17.70
CA VAL A 329 10.64 -7.73 16.65
C VAL A 329 12.01 -8.36 16.79
N ILE A 330 12.52 -8.89 15.68
CA ILE A 330 13.92 -9.28 15.52
C ILE A 330 14.65 -8.14 14.82
N PRO A 331 15.48 -7.36 15.52
CA PRO A 331 16.19 -6.24 14.90
C PRO A 331 17.28 -6.75 13.94
N LEU A 332 17.36 -6.14 12.76
CA LEU A 332 18.40 -6.41 11.77
C LEU A 332 19.35 -5.22 11.59
N ARG A 333 19.24 -4.19 12.41
CA ARG A 333 20.14 -3.03 12.37
C ARG A 333 21.52 -3.42 12.95
N ASP A 334 22.58 -3.28 12.16
CA ASP A 334 23.97 -3.53 12.62
C ASP A 334 25.04 -2.84 11.74
N PRO A 335 25.63 -1.69 12.17
CA PRO A 335 25.05 -0.71 13.10
C PRO A 335 23.96 0.15 12.42
N TRP A 336 23.86 0.07 11.09
CA TRP A 336 22.95 0.84 10.26
C TRP A 336 21.73 0.03 9.84
N ALA A 337 20.72 0.71 9.29
CA ALA A 337 19.53 0.09 8.72
C ALA A 337 19.90 -0.93 7.64
N ALA A 338 19.17 -2.03 7.59
CA ALA A 338 19.43 -3.16 6.68
C ALA A 338 18.36 -3.28 5.58
N GLY A 339 17.12 -2.88 5.87
CA GLY A 339 16.03 -2.92 4.90
C GLY A 339 15.70 -4.34 4.39
N PRO A 340 15.08 -5.20 5.20
CA PRO A 340 14.71 -6.55 4.78
C PRO A 340 13.64 -6.52 3.69
N VAL A 341 13.82 -7.37 2.67
CA VAL A 341 12.94 -7.40 1.47
C VAL A 341 12.40 -8.77 1.11
N GLY A 342 12.99 -9.85 1.63
CA GLY A 342 12.55 -11.21 1.40
C GLY A 342 13.04 -12.12 2.52
N LEU A 343 12.28 -13.18 2.81
CA LEU A 343 12.59 -14.08 3.92
C LEU A 343 12.11 -15.51 3.65
N VAL A 344 12.83 -16.48 4.21
CA VAL A 344 12.49 -17.91 4.14
C VAL A 344 12.80 -18.58 5.47
N VAL A 345 11.84 -19.35 5.98
CA VAL A 345 11.91 -20.08 7.25
C VAL A 345 12.49 -21.49 7.02
N ASP A 346 13.49 -21.88 7.79
CA ASP A 346 14.10 -23.22 7.85
C ASP A 346 14.00 -23.76 9.28
N GLU A 347 12.82 -24.28 9.62
CA GLU A 347 12.51 -24.75 10.98
C GLU A 347 13.35 -25.96 11.38
N VAL A 348 13.73 -26.82 10.42
CA VAL A 348 14.58 -27.99 10.66
C VAL A 348 15.93 -27.57 11.26
N ARG A 349 16.43 -26.38 10.89
CA ARG A 349 17.66 -25.82 11.46
C ARG A 349 17.41 -24.71 12.48
N GLY A 350 16.15 -24.39 12.80
CA GLY A 350 15.79 -23.28 13.69
C GLY A 350 16.22 -21.92 13.14
N ARG A 351 16.17 -21.72 11.81
CA ARG A 351 16.74 -20.53 11.14
C ARG A 351 15.72 -19.78 10.30
N LEU A 352 15.94 -18.48 10.21
CA LEU A 352 15.33 -17.61 9.22
C LEU A 352 16.44 -16.98 8.37
N TYR A 353 16.32 -17.06 7.04
CA TYR A 353 17.23 -16.37 6.12
C TYR A 353 16.53 -15.16 5.52
N VAL A 354 17.18 -14.00 5.57
CA VAL A 354 16.60 -12.71 5.18
C VAL A 354 17.49 -12.01 4.17
N ALA A 355 16.93 -11.63 3.03
CA ALA A 355 17.58 -10.74 2.08
C ALA A 355 17.39 -9.28 2.51
N THR A 356 18.46 -8.50 2.48
CA THR A 356 18.50 -7.10 2.92
C THR A 356 18.99 -6.21 1.79
N LEU A 357 18.24 -5.14 1.50
CA LEU A 357 18.46 -4.27 0.35
C LEU A 357 19.47 -3.15 0.64
N PHE A 358 19.53 -2.65 1.87
CA PHE A 358 20.30 -1.44 2.16
C PHE A 358 21.79 -1.70 2.21
N ASP A 359 22.20 -2.88 2.67
CA ASP A 359 23.60 -3.29 2.70
C ASP A 359 23.90 -4.56 1.88
N HIS A 360 22.96 -4.94 1.00
CA HIS A 360 23.08 -6.06 0.05
C HIS A 360 23.56 -7.35 0.72
N ALA A 361 22.83 -7.85 1.70
CA ALA A 361 23.26 -9.02 2.46
C ALA A 361 22.18 -10.10 2.58
N VAL A 362 22.64 -11.33 2.83
CA VAL A 362 21.82 -12.40 3.40
C VAL A 362 22.12 -12.49 4.89
N VAL A 363 21.11 -12.29 5.72
CA VAL A 363 21.18 -12.38 7.17
C VAL A 363 20.57 -13.70 7.62
N THR A 364 21.32 -14.46 8.41
CA THR A 364 20.81 -15.66 9.10
C THR A 364 20.41 -15.27 10.51
N VAL A 365 19.19 -15.62 10.89
CA VAL A 365 18.57 -15.35 12.18
C VAL A 365 18.26 -16.67 12.87
N ASP A 366 18.46 -16.71 14.18
CA ASP A 366 18.02 -17.79 15.05
C ASP A 366 16.55 -17.58 15.43
N LEU A 367 15.70 -18.58 15.21
CA LEU A 367 14.26 -18.49 15.49
C LEU A 367 13.93 -18.54 16.99
N GLU A 368 14.72 -19.28 17.77
CA GLU A 368 14.50 -19.43 19.22
C GLU A 368 15.05 -18.20 19.97
N ALA A 369 16.31 -17.87 19.72
CA ALA A 369 16.98 -16.73 20.34
C ALA A 369 16.55 -15.38 19.74
N ARG A 370 15.78 -15.37 18.65
CA ARG A 370 15.26 -14.16 17.96
C ARG A 370 16.35 -13.13 17.70
N SER A 371 17.49 -13.59 17.17
CA SER A 371 18.68 -12.76 16.99
C SER A 371 19.48 -13.14 15.75
N THR A 372 20.30 -12.20 15.27
CA THR A 372 21.15 -12.44 14.09
C THR A 372 22.31 -13.37 14.44
N LEU A 373 22.45 -14.47 13.71
CA LEU A 373 23.57 -15.42 13.79
C LEU A 373 24.73 -15.03 12.87
N ALA A 374 24.41 -14.61 11.64
CA ALA A 374 25.41 -14.28 10.63
C ALA A 374 24.86 -13.28 9.62
N ARG A 375 25.76 -12.49 9.03
CA ARG A 375 25.45 -11.57 7.92
C ARG A 375 26.50 -11.74 6.83
N LEU A 376 26.07 -12.22 5.67
CA LEU A 376 26.90 -12.33 4.49
C LEU A 376 26.57 -11.21 3.52
N ARG A 377 27.44 -10.20 3.42
CA ARG A 377 27.33 -9.15 2.40
C ARG A 377 27.70 -9.73 1.03
N LEU A 378 26.81 -9.51 0.08
CA LEU A 378 26.99 -9.90 -1.31
C LEU A 378 27.74 -8.79 -2.06
N HIS A 379 28.30 -9.16 -3.20
CA HIS A 379 28.85 -8.16 -4.10
C HIS A 379 27.73 -7.27 -4.66
N THR A 380 27.94 -5.96 -4.66
CA THR A 380 27.08 -4.99 -5.33
C THR A 380 27.92 -4.09 -6.23
N PRO A 381 27.48 -3.80 -7.47
CA PRO A 381 28.12 -2.83 -8.34
C PRO A 381 27.76 -1.38 -7.97
N GLU A 382 26.83 -1.18 -7.03
CA GLU A 382 26.41 0.15 -6.60
C GLU A 382 27.53 0.90 -5.88
N SER A 383 27.57 2.23 -6.08
CA SER A 383 28.53 3.08 -5.37
C SER A 383 28.20 3.17 -3.88
N ALA A 384 29.22 3.44 -3.06
CA ALA A 384 29.03 3.66 -1.63
C ALA A 384 28.03 4.78 -1.32
N THR A 385 27.92 5.80 -2.19
CA THR A 385 26.97 6.91 -2.05
C THR A 385 25.53 6.43 -2.18
N ILE A 386 25.21 5.55 -3.13
CA ILE A 386 23.86 5.01 -3.32
C ILE A 386 23.49 4.11 -2.13
N VAL A 387 24.39 3.21 -1.74
CA VAL A 387 24.21 2.32 -0.58
C VAL A 387 23.96 3.14 0.70
N THR A 388 24.79 4.15 0.96
CA THR A 388 24.67 5.02 2.15
C THR A 388 23.43 5.92 2.11
N GLY A 389 23.01 6.37 0.93
CA GLY A 389 21.86 7.27 0.76
C GLY A 389 20.51 6.57 0.84
N ARG A 390 20.44 5.26 0.51
CA ARG A 390 19.19 4.50 0.45
C ARG A 390 18.33 4.61 1.72
N PRO A 391 18.88 4.47 2.95
CA PRO A 391 18.09 4.62 4.17
C PRO A 391 17.34 5.96 4.31
N ALA A 392 17.78 7.04 3.66
CA ALA A 392 17.09 8.33 3.74
C ALA A 392 15.65 8.29 3.22
N LEU A 393 15.36 7.42 2.24
CA LEU A 393 14.02 7.26 1.67
C LEU A 393 13.15 6.30 2.51
N TYR A 394 13.76 5.29 3.14
CA TYR A 394 13.03 4.14 3.68
C TYR A 394 13.12 3.96 5.21
N ASP A 395 14.17 4.43 5.90
CA ASP A 395 14.39 4.15 7.34
C ASP A 395 13.43 4.97 8.22
N ALA A 396 12.24 4.43 8.43
CA ALA A 396 11.18 5.03 9.24
C ALA A 396 11.63 5.32 10.68
N PHE A 397 12.53 4.51 11.26
CA PHE A 397 13.06 4.76 12.59
C PHE A 397 13.89 6.06 12.65
N ALA A 398 14.64 6.35 11.58
CA ALA A 398 15.48 7.54 11.50
C ALA A 398 14.70 8.78 11.06
N THR A 399 13.69 8.64 10.19
CA THR A 399 13.02 9.77 9.53
C THR A 399 11.63 10.09 10.08
N SER A 400 11.05 9.23 10.92
CA SER A 400 9.70 9.45 11.48
C SER A 400 9.68 9.45 13.01
N SER A 401 8.80 10.28 13.55
CA SER A 401 8.48 10.33 14.97
C SER A 401 7.71 9.10 15.45
N THR A 402 6.90 8.47 14.58
CA THR A 402 6.13 7.24 14.88
C THR A 402 6.93 5.97 14.61
N GLY A 403 7.91 6.05 13.70
CA GLY A 403 8.64 4.89 13.20
C GLY A 403 7.85 4.03 12.21
N GLU A 404 6.65 4.46 11.79
CA GLU A 404 5.80 3.75 10.81
C GLU A 404 5.90 4.36 9.41
N ALA A 405 5.86 5.70 9.33
CA ALA A 405 5.94 6.41 8.07
C ALA A 405 7.41 6.66 7.64
N SER A 406 7.64 6.75 6.34
CA SER A 406 8.87 7.28 5.75
C SER A 406 8.52 7.96 4.43
N CYS A 407 9.51 8.55 3.74
CA CYS A 407 9.26 9.05 2.39
C CYS A 407 8.74 7.94 1.45
N ALA A 408 9.15 6.68 1.68
CA ALA A 408 8.69 5.52 0.92
C ALA A 408 7.23 5.11 1.17
N SER A 409 6.53 5.73 2.12
CA SER A 409 5.10 5.50 2.32
C SER A 409 4.29 6.03 1.14
N CYS A 410 4.56 7.25 0.69
CA CYS A 410 3.98 7.82 -0.54
C CYS A 410 4.88 7.57 -1.76
N HIS A 411 6.21 7.45 -1.57
CA HIS A 411 7.14 7.15 -2.66
C HIS A 411 7.51 5.67 -2.71
N VAL A 412 6.50 4.84 -2.97
CA VAL A 412 6.62 3.39 -2.90
C VAL A 412 7.71 2.90 -3.85
N PHE A 413 8.76 2.30 -3.28
CA PHE A 413 9.98 1.88 -4.01
C PHE A 413 10.66 2.99 -4.84
N GLY A 414 10.53 4.24 -4.40
CA GLY A 414 11.08 5.41 -5.09
C GLY A 414 10.21 5.93 -6.24
N ASP A 415 8.98 5.44 -6.36
CA ASP A 415 7.98 5.89 -7.34
C ASP A 415 6.86 6.68 -6.64
N LEU A 416 5.60 6.53 -7.06
CA LEU A 416 4.40 7.13 -6.48
C LEU A 416 3.50 6.04 -5.90
N ASP A 417 2.67 6.36 -4.91
CA ASP A 417 1.57 5.51 -4.42
C ASP A 417 0.33 5.55 -5.34
N ALA A 418 0.38 6.41 -6.38
CA ALA A 418 -0.67 6.65 -7.37
C ALA A 418 -2.00 7.15 -6.79
N LEU A 419 -1.96 7.84 -5.64
CA LEU A 419 -3.12 8.44 -5.00
C LEU A 419 -3.17 9.96 -5.14
N ALA A 420 -4.36 10.52 -4.97
CA ALA A 420 -4.51 11.95 -4.71
C ALA A 420 -4.54 12.22 -3.20
N TRP A 421 -3.87 13.29 -2.79
CA TRP A 421 -3.80 13.72 -1.39
C TRP A 421 -4.10 15.22 -1.24
N ASP A 422 -4.94 15.55 -0.26
CA ASP A 422 -5.10 16.92 0.25
C ASP A 422 -4.20 17.13 1.48
N LEU A 423 -2.90 17.31 1.24
CA LEU A 423 -1.90 17.62 2.29
C LEU A 423 -1.73 19.13 2.53
N GLY A 424 -2.80 19.91 2.42
CA GLY A 424 -2.77 21.29 2.92
C GLY A 424 -2.45 21.33 4.43
N ASP A 425 -1.98 22.47 4.92
CA ASP A 425 -1.76 22.72 6.34
C ASP A 425 -2.48 24.02 6.74
N PRO A 426 -3.70 23.94 7.29
CA PRO A 426 -4.43 25.10 7.79
C PRO A 426 -3.76 25.78 9.00
N ASP A 427 -2.81 25.11 9.66
CA ASP A 427 -1.98 25.74 10.68
C ASP A 427 -0.80 26.51 10.08
N ALA A 428 -0.49 26.35 8.79
CA ALA A 428 0.55 27.12 8.13
C ALA A 428 0.07 28.52 7.74
N MET A 429 1.03 29.40 7.42
CA MET A 429 0.73 30.69 6.82
C MET A 429 0.92 30.60 5.31
N GLU A 430 0.20 31.44 4.59
CA GLU A 430 0.43 31.69 3.17
C GLU A 430 1.90 32.05 2.91
N LEU A 431 2.48 31.43 1.87
CA LEU A 431 3.87 31.66 1.47
C LEU A 431 3.94 32.53 0.21
N PRO A 432 4.92 33.45 0.12
CA PRO A 432 5.12 34.21 -1.10
C PRO A 432 5.52 33.26 -2.24
N ASN A 433 4.95 33.49 -3.42
CA ASN A 433 5.30 32.76 -4.63
C ASN A 433 6.38 33.55 -5.41
N PRO A 434 7.64 33.09 -5.41
CA PRO A 434 8.73 33.81 -6.05
C PRO A 434 8.75 33.64 -7.58
N ASN A 435 7.79 32.90 -8.18
CA ASN A 435 7.77 32.72 -9.62
C ASN A 435 7.59 34.06 -10.34
N PRO A 436 8.46 34.37 -11.32
CA PRO A 436 8.35 35.59 -12.10
C PRO A 436 7.02 35.64 -12.87
N ILE A 437 6.54 36.85 -13.14
CA ILE A 437 5.23 37.10 -13.78
C ILE A 437 5.12 36.32 -15.10
N GLY A 438 4.06 35.51 -15.20
CA GLY A 438 3.74 34.62 -16.30
C GLY A 438 2.22 34.49 -16.47
N ARG A 439 1.76 33.64 -17.40
CA ARG A 439 0.34 33.59 -17.77
C ARG A 439 -0.55 32.77 -16.82
N ILE A 440 0.03 31.91 -15.98
CA ILE A 440 -0.69 31.03 -15.05
C ILE A 440 0.06 30.97 -13.72
N GLY A 441 -0.61 31.26 -12.61
CA GLY A 441 -0.11 31.02 -11.24
C GLY A 441 1.12 31.82 -10.83
N SER A 442 1.52 32.86 -11.55
CA SER A 442 2.66 33.70 -11.19
C SER A 442 2.27 34.77 -10.17
N ALA A 443 3.10 34.97 -9.14
CA ALA A 443 2.91 35.98 -8.09
C ALA A 443 1.61 35.88 -7.26
N VAL A 444 0.80 34.82 -7.44
CA VAL A 444 -0.27 34.47 -6.50
C VAL A 444 0.38 33.69 -5.35
N PRO A 445 0.24 34.15 -4.10
CA PRO A 445 0.80 33.44 -2.95
C PRO A 445 0.33 31.99 -2.84
N PHE A 446 1.15 31.13 -2.26
CA PHE A 446 0.79 29.75 -1.98
C PHE A 446 -0.05 29.69 -0.71
N SER A 447 -1.35 29.43 -0.86
CA SER A 447 -2.22 29.12 0.27
C SER A 447 -1.76 27.84 0.97
N GLY A 448 -1.84 27.83 2.30
CA GLY A 448 -1.63 26.62 3.10
C GLY A 448 -2.72 25.57 2.86
N MET A 449 -3.92 25.99 2.43
CA MET A 449 -5.04 25.10 2.15
C MET A 449 -5.17 24.87 0.65
N LYS A 450 -4.26 24.07 0.11
CA LYS A 450 -4.40 23.54 -1.25
C LYS A 450 -5.55 22.53 -1.32
N GLY A 451 -5.90 22.12 -2.54
CA GLY A 451 -6.77 20.98 -2.77
C GLY A 451 -6.01 19.67 -3.02
N PRO A 452 -6.73 18.62 -3.40
CA PRO A 452 -6.15 17.33 -3.77
C PRO A 452 -5.10 17.47 -4.89
N MET A 453 -3.94 16.84 -4.70
CA MET A 453 -2.90 16.70 -5.72
C MET A 453 -2.46 15.25 -5.81
N THR A 454 -2.22 14.75 -7.03
CA THR A 454 -1.69 13.41 -7.24
C THR A 454 -0.21 13.37 -6.91
N THR A 455 0.21 12.37 -6.14
CA THR A 455 1.60 12.04 -5.90
C THR A 455 2.21 11.32 -7.08
#